data_AF-A0A6M6JRS4-F1
#
_entry.id   AF-A0A6M6JRS4-F1
#
_cell.length_a   1.000
_cell.length_b   1.000
_cell.length_c   1.000
_cell.angle_alpha   90.00
_cell.angle_beta   90.00
_cell.angle_gamma   90.00
#
_symmetry.space_group_name_H-M   'P 1'
#
loop_
_entity.id
_entity.type
_entity.pdbx_description
1 polymer ?
#
loop_
_entity_poly.entity_id
_entity_poly.type
_entity_poly.pdbx_seq_one_letter_code
_entity_poly.pdbx_strand_id
1 'polypeptide(L)'
;MIVPLAYYLYRRGATESYLTGGAHAADRDAMRTWVLRSLVKRGIWGSGLDGVLARQREAIRSTPVAAGWPTEALEAAMAPIGKSLTFSAAEISELAHLQYNSPRTFAVLALLYPGLNLAEQFHADHVFPRARFSAAQLRRHGVPEEQRVAYGQAVNGLANLQLLRGPVNIAKKDSWPWEWLHSDAFLSAAAREQYAVQNDLDLLPGTFDGFLAFCTARRARLEQRLRALLGVADPDPSGG
;
A
#
# COMPACT_ATOMS: atom_id res chain seq x y z
N MET A 1 -0.38 -17.64 7.48
CA MET A 1 -1.39 -16.61 7.17
C MET A 1 -2.68 -17.15 6.56
N ILE A 2 -2.66 -18.06 5.58
CA ILE A 2 -3.89 -18.45 4.83
C ILE A 2 -4.89 -19.28 5.65
N VAL A 3 -4.40 -20.12 6.58
CA VAL A 3 -5.22 -21.09 7.32
C VAL A 3 -6.43 -20.49 8.06
N PRO A 4 -6.31 -19.38 8.83
CA PRO A 4 -7.45 -18.80 9.56
C PRO A 4 -8.47 -18.16 8.62
N LEU A 5 -8.03 -17.60 7.49
CA LEU A 5 -8.93 -17.07 6.45
C LEU A 5 -9.76 -18.18 5.81
N ALA A 6 -9.10 -19.29 5.42
CA ALA A 6 -9.78 -20.45 4.87
C ALA A 6 -10.78 -21.05 5.87
N TYR A 7 -10.39 -21.13 7.15
CA TYR A 7 -11.28 -21.60 8.22
C TYR A 7 -12.52 -20.71 8.41
N TYR A 8 -12.34 -19.39 8.37
CA TYR A 8 -13.44 -18.44 8.43
C TYR A 8 -14.42 -18.60 7.26
N LEU A 9 -13.90 -18.67 6.03
CA LEU A 9 -14.72 -18.83 4.82
C LEU A 9 -15.49 -20.16 4.82
N TYR A 10 -14.83 -21.24 5.28
CA TYR A 10 -15.48 -22.54 5.47
C TYR A 10 -16.64 -22.45 6.48
N ARG A 11 -16.40 -21.86 7.65
CA ARG A 11 -17.42 -21.61 8.69
C ARG A 11 -18.60 -20.79 8.19
N ARG A 12 -18.34 -19.82 7.32
CA ARG A 12 -19.36 -18.96 6.72
C ARG A 12 -20.20 -19.67 5.68
N GLY A 13 -19.74 -20.82 5.16
CA GLY A 13 -20.33 -21.44 3.98
C GLY A 13 -20.18 -20.53 2.75
N ALA A 14 -19.06 -19.81 2.64
CA ALA A 14 -18.81 -18.87 1.56
C ALA A 14 -18.79 -19.61 0.20
N THR A 15 -19.63 -19.17 -0.73
CA THR A 15 -19.67 -19.64 -2.12
C THR A 15 -19.11 -18.57 -3.05
N GLU A 16 -19.19 -18.76 -4.37
CA GLU A 16 -18.80 -17.74 -5.36
C GLU A 16 -19.51 -16.39 -5.13
N SER A 17 -20.74 -16.40 -4.59
CA SER A 17 -21.47 -15.16 -4.28
C SER A 17 -20.75 -14.31 -3.24
N TYR A 18 -19.93 -14.92 -2.38
CA TYR A 18 -19.10 -14.19 -1.42
C TYR A 18 -18.06 -13.32 -2.11
N LEU A 19 -17.57 -13.70 -3.30
CA LEU A 19 -16.52 -12.97 -4.00
C LEU A 19 -17.03 -11.67 -4.64
N THR A 20 -18.24 -11.70 -5.21
CA THR A 20 -18.77 -10.59 -6.03
C THR A 20 -19.99 -9.91 -5.42
N GLY A 21 -20.74 -10.61 -4.56
CA GLY A 21 -22.00 -10.11 -4.01
C GLY A 21 -21.81 -8.86 -3.14
N GLY A 22 -22.62 -7.83 -3.39
CA GLY A 22 -22.61 -6.58 -2.62
C GLY A 22 -22.93 -6.78 -1.14
N ALA A 23 -23.79 -7.76 -0.81
CA ALA A 23 -24.15 -8.11 0.57
C ALA A 23 -22.95 -8.55 1.44
N HIS A 24 -21.84 -8.94 0.83
CA HIS A 24 -20.63 -9.37 1.53
C HIS A 24 -19.49 -8.33 1.46
N ALA A 25 -19.74 -7.15 0.88
CA ALA A 25 -18.69 -6.15 0.65
C ALA A 25 -18.02 -5.69 1.95
N ALA A 26 -18.81 -5.35 2.98
CA ALA A 26 -18.28 -4.93 4.28
C ALA A 26 -17.45 -6.04 4.96
N ASP A 27 -17.90 -7.29 4.86
CA ASP A 27 -17.22 -8.45 5.44
C ASP A 27 -15.86 -8.71 4.75
N ARG A 28 -15.85 -8.65 3.41
CA ARG A 28 -14.64 -8.75 2.60
C ARG A 28 -13.66 -7.62 2.91
N ASP A 29 -14.16 -6.40 3.07
CA ASP A 29 -13.34 -5.23 3.36
C ASP A 29 -12.69 -5.31 4.75
N ALA A 30 -13.45 -5.74 5.76
CA ALA A 30 -12.93 -5.98 7.10
C ALA A 30 -11.82 -7.06 7.10
N MET A 31 -12.06 -8.18 6.42
CA MET A 31 -11.08 -9.26 6.27
C MET A 31 -9.83 -8.79 5.53
N ARG A 32 -10.00 -8.10 4.39
CA ARG A 32 -8.89 -7.55 3.60
C ARG A 32 -8.06 -6.57 4.43
N THR A 33 -8.71 -5.63 5.10
CA THR A 33 -8.05 -4.61 5.93
C THR A 33 -7.26 -5.25 7.06
N TRP A 34 -7.81 -6.24 7.76
CA TRP A 34 -7.09 -6.98 8.79
C TRP A 34 -5.87 -7.71 8.23
N VAL A 35 -6.01 -8.40 7.08
CA VAL A 35 -4.88 -9.09 6.42
C VAL A 35 -3.78 -8.10 6.05
N LEU A 36 -4.12 -6.99 5.40
CA LEU A 36 -3.15 -5.96 5.02
C LEU A 36 -2.44 -5.37 6.25
N ARG A 37 -3.17 -5.02 7.31
CA ARG A 37 -2.58 -4.56 8.58
C ARG A 37 -1.62 -5.58 9.18
N SER A 38 -1.98 -6.87 9.16
CA SER A 38 -1.11 -7.94 9.66
C SER A 38 0.17 -8.16 8.84
N LEU A 39 0.12 -7.88 7.53
CA LEU A 39 1.28 -7.95 6.64
C LEU A 39 2.20 -6.74 6.80
N VAL A 40 1.61 -5.56 7.03
CA VAL A 40 2.34 -4.30 7.26
C VAL A 40 3.02 -4.29 8.63
N LYS A 41 2.38 -4.85 9.66
CA LYS A 41 2.93 -4.92 11.02
C LYS A 41 4.08 -5.94 11.10
N ARG A 42 5.25 -5.49 11.56
CA ARG A 42 6.40 -6.39 11.78
C ARG A 42 6.10 -7.37 12.91
N GLY A 43 6.66 -8.58 12.79
CA GLY A 43 6.64 -9.56 13.86
C GLY A 43 5.36 -10.40 13.98
N ILE A 44 4.28 -10.10 13.26
CA ILE A 44 3.04 -10.90 13.30
C ILE A 44 3.28 -12.32 12.80
N TRP A 45 3.76 -12.44 11.57
CA TRP A 45 3.97 -13.72 10.86
C TRP A 45 5.37 -14.32 11.02
N GLY A 46 6.10 -13.91 12.06
CA GLY A 46 7.44 -14.44 12.38
C GLY A 46 7.39 -15.71 13.22
N SER A 47 8.17 -15.74 14.31
CA SER A 47 8.23 -16.88 15.23
C SER A 47 6.88 -17.18 15.91
N GLY A 48 6.70 -18.45 16.29
CA GLY A 48 5.51 -18.94 17.02
C GLY A 48 4.25 -19.06 16.16
N LEU A 49 4.42 -19.31 14.85
CA LEU A 49 3.31 -19.31 13.89
C LEU A 49 2.19 -20.28 14.27
N ASP A 50 2.50 -21.49 14.74
CA ASP A 50 1.48 -22.47 15.12
C ASP A 50 0.59 -21.97 16.27
N GLY A 51 1.20 -21.34 17.28
CA GLY A 51 0.47 -20.73 18.39
C GLY A 51 -0.38 -19.54 17.95
N VAL A 52 0.14 -18.72 17.03
CA VAL A 52 -0.61 -17.61 16.41
C VAL A 52 -1.83 -18.15 15.65
N LEU A 53 -1.64 -19.15 14.80
CA LEU A 53 -2.71 -19.75 14.00
C LEU A 53 -3.77 -20.42 14.87
N ALA A 54 -3.37 -21.15 15.92
CA ALA A 54 -4.28 -21.79 16.85
C ALA A 54 -5.18 -20.77 17.58
N ARG A 55 -4.60 -19.68 18.08
CA ARG A 55 -5.34 -18.59 18.74
C ARG A 55 -6.27 -17.84 17.80
N GLN A 56 -5.83 -17.57 16.57
CA GLN A 56 -6.68 -16.93 15.55
C GLN A 56 -7.87 -17.83 15.18
N ARG A 57 -7.62 -19.14 15.02
CA ARG A 57 -8.68 -20.12 14.78
C ARG A 57 -9.68 -20.15 15.95
N GLU A 58 -9.21 -20.06 17.19
CA GLU A 58 -10.07 -20.01 18.36
C GLU A 58 -10.93 -18.74 18.40
N ALA A 59 -10.33 -17.58 18.19
CA ALA A 59 -11.06 -16.30 18.14
C ALA A 59 -12.15 -16.33 17.05
N ILE A 60 -11.81 -16.88 15.88
CA ILE A 60 -12.78 -17.08 14.80
C ILE A 60 -13.86 -18.06 15.26
N ARG A 61 -13.51 -19.20 15.87
CA ARG A 61 -14.46 -20.24 16.35
C ARG A 61 -15.48 -19.71 17.33
N SER A 62 -15.04 -18.89 18.28
CA SER A 62 -15.88 -18.35 19.35
C SER A 62 -16.75 -17.16 18.92
N THR A 63 -16.52 -16.62 17.72
CA THR A 63 -17.34 -15.52 17.18
C THR A 63 -18.48 -16.05 16.29
N PRO A 64 -19.74 -15.66 16.50
CA PRO A 64 -20.84 -16.05 15.62
C PRO A 64 -20.62 -15.63 14.17
N VAL A 65 -20.89 -16.52 13.21
CA VAL A 65 -20.70 -16.24 11.77
C VAL A 65 -21.52 -15.04 11.29
N ALA A 66 -22.72 -14.86 11.85
CA ALA A 66 -23.62 -13.75 11.52
C ALA A 66 -23.03 -12.37 11.87
N ALA A 67 -22.07 -12.30 12.81
CA ALA A 67 -21.39 -11.05 13.16
C ALA A 67 -20.36 -10.62 12.11
N GLY A 68 -20.03 -11.48 11.15
CA GLY A 68 -19.03 -11.20 10.12
C GLY A 68 -17.59 -11.45 10.56
N TRP A 69 -16.65 -10.84 9.84
CA TRP A 69 -15.22 -11.01 10.06
C TRP A 69 -14.81 -10.47 11.45
N PRO A 70 -14.20 -11.30 12.31
CA PRO A 70 -14.07 -10.99 13.74
C PRO A 70 -12.78 -10.20 14.06
N THR A 71 -12.63 -9.00 13.49
CA THR A 71 -11.44 -8.14 13.67
C THR A 71 -11.08 -7.93 15.15
N GLU A 72 -12.02 -7.48 15.96
CA GLU A 72 -11.78 -7.15 17.37
C GLU A 72 -11.37 -8.38 18.19
N ALA A 73 -12.06 -9.51 18.00
CA ALA A 73 -11.73 -10.76 18.69
C ALA A 73 -10.34 -11.29 18.28
N LEU A 74 -9.96 -11.16 17.00
CA LEU A 74 -8.62 -11.51 16.53
C LEU A 74 -7.56 -10.63 17.19
N GLU A 75 -7.75 -9.31 17.23
CA GLU A 75 -6.79 -8.40 17.85
C GLU A 75 -6.66 -8.63 19.36
N ALA A 76 -7.78 -8.82 20.07
CA ALA A 76 -7.80 -9.14 21.49
C ALA A 76 -7.09 -10.47 21.80
N ALA A 77 -7.22 -11.48 20.94
CA ALA A 77 -6.54 -12.77 21.10
C ALA A 77 -5.02 -12.70 20.85
N MET A 78 -4.58 -11.75 20.01
CA MET A 78 -3.17 -11.57 19.64
C MET A 78 -2.40 -10.62 20.57
N ALA A 79 -3.06 -9.63 21.18
CA ALA A 79 -2.41 -8.65 22.03
C ALA A 79 -1.61 -9.27 23.21
N PRO A 80 -2.12 -10.27 23.97
CA PRO A 80 -1.40 -10.84 25.11
C PRO A 80 -0.11 -11.58 24.75
N ILE A 81 0.06 -11.99 23.49
CA ILE A 81 1.28 -12.66 23.01
C ILE A 81 2.24 -11.68 22.30
N GLY A 82 2.02 -10.36 22.47
CA GLY A 82 2.86 -9.32 21.87
C GLY A 82 2.68 -9.17 20.37
N LYS A 83 1.57 -9.65 19.80
CA LYS A 83 1.27 -9.62 18.35
C LYS A 83 0.16 -8.63 18.02
N SER A 84 0.15 -7.48 18.69
CA SER A 84 -0.83 -6.40 18.48
C SER A 84 -0.72 -5.77 17.09
N LEU A 85 -1.86 -5.36 16.52
CA LEU A 85 -1.96 -4.56 15.29
C LEU A 85 -2.08 -3.05 15.57
N THR A 86 -1.55 -2.59 16.71
CA THR A 86 -1.36 -1.17 17.01
C THR A 86 -0.06 -0.67 16.38
N PHE A 87 -0.05 0.54 15.84
CA PHE A 87 1.11 1.14 15.18
C PHE A 87 1.58 2.37 15.96
N SER A 88 2.90 2.55 16.04
CA SER A 88 3.52 3.76 16.60
C SER A 88 3.83 4.78 15.50
N ALA A 89 3.97 6.06 15.87
CA ALA A 89 4.38 7.11 14.93
C ALA A 89 5.72 6.80 14.23
N ALA A 90 6.67 6.20 14.95
CA ALA A 90 7.96 5.78 14.38
C ALA A 90 7.79 4.68 13.33
N GLU A 91 6.88 3.72 13.55
CA GLU A 91 6.55 2.71 12.55
C GLU A 91 5.90 3.33 11.31
N ILE A 92 5.00 4.30 11.47
CA ILE A 92 4.38 4.99 10.32
C ILE A 92 5.44 5.72 9.49
N SER A 93 6.37 6.43 10.13
CA SER A 93 7.48 7.08 9.44
C SER A 93 8.36 6.06 8.70
N GLU A 94 8.68 4.92 9.33
CA GLU A 94 9.41 3.83 8.67
C GLU A 94 8.66 3.27 7.45
N LEU A 95 7.35 3.11 7.54
CA LEU A 95 6.51 2.64 6.43
C LEU A 95 6.52 3.62 5.26
N ALA A 96 6.48 4.93 5.51
CA ALA A 96 6.56 5.97 4.47
C ALA A 96 7.92 5.99 3.74
N HIS A 97 8.95 5.40 4.35
CA HIS A 97 10.32 5.30 3.82
C HIS A 97 10.65 3.93 3.19
N LEU A 98 9.67 3.02 3.09
CA LEU A 98 9.87 1.72 2.45
C LEU A 98 10.43 1.86 1.03
N GLN A 99 11.21 0.86 0.64
CA GLN A 99 11.84 0.78 -0.66
C GLN A 99 11.14 -0.25 -1.55
N TYR A 100 11.35 -0.13 -2.85
CA TYR A 100 10.99 -1.13 -3.83
C TYR A 100 11.54 -2.51 -3.42
N ASN A 101 10.78 -3.57 -3.70
CA ASN A 101 11.05 -4.95 -3.27
C ASN A 101 11.10 -5.23 -1.75
N SER A 102 10.80 -4.26 -0.88
CA SER A 102 10.56 -4.60 0.53
C SER A 102 9.32 -5.49 0.63
N PRO A 103 9.34 -6.55 1.48
CA PRO A 103 8.22 -7.49 1.62
C PRO A 103 6.88 -6.85 1.98
N ARG A 104 6.91 -5.64 2.56
CA ARG A 104 5.72 -4.90 3.01
C ARG A 104 5.20 -3.88 2.00
N THR A 105 5.99 -3.53 0.98
CA THR A 105 5.68 -2.42 0.07
C THR A 105 4.35 -2.61 -0.65
N PHE A 106 4.08 -3.81 -1.16
CA PHE A 106 2.80 -4.11 -1.79
C PHE A 106 1.63 -3.92 -0.82
N ALA A 107 1.73 -4.45 0.40
CA ALA A 107 0.67 -4.35 1.40
C ALA A 107 0.41 -2.90 1.83
N VAL A 108 1.47 -2.10 1.98
CA VAL A 108 1.36 -0.66 2.27
C VAL A 108 0.65 0.07 1.14
N LEU A 109 1.02 -0.16 -0.12
CA LEU A 109 0.34 0.44 -1.25
C LEU A 109 -1.13 -0.02 -1.34
N ALA A 110 -1.40 -1.31 -1.15
CA ALA A 110 -2.77 -1.85 -1.19
C ALA A 110 -3.67 -1.31 -0.07
N LEU A 111 -3.08 -0.88 1.05
CA LEU A 111 -3.77 -0.21 2.15
C LEU A 111 -4.05 1.28 1.81
N LEU A 112 -3.07 1.97 1.24
CA LEU A 112 -3.19 3.37 0.80
C LEU A 112 -4.24 3.59 -0.29
N TYR A 113 -4.50 2.57 -1.10
CA TYR A 113 -5.43 2.61 -2.24
C TYR A 113 -6.50 1.51 -2.12
N PRO A 114 -7.49 1.66 -1.22
CA PRO A 114 -8.49 0.62 -0.96
C PRO A 114 -9.42 0.36 -2.17
N GLY A 115 -9.55 1.31 -3.11
CA GLY A 115 -10.39 1.14 -4.31
C GLY A 115 -9.88 0.10 -5.33
N LEU A 116 -8.69 -0.48 -5.13
CA LEU A 116 -8.13 -1.48 -6.04
C LEU A 116 -8.89 -2.80 -5.99
N ASN A 117 -9.24 -3.33 -7.18
CA ASN A 117 -9.79 -4.67 -7.33
C ASN A 117 -8.69 -5.74 -7.29
N LEU A 118 -8.25 -6.13 -6.08
CA LEU A 118 -7.16 -7.10 -5.90
C LEU A 118 -7.47 -8.54 -6.38
N ALA A 119 -8.65 -8.79 -6.98
CA ALA A 119 -8.88 -10.01 -7.76
C ALA A 119 -8.08 -10.02 -9.07
N GLU A 120 -7.68 -8.85 -9.56
CA GLU A 120 -6.81 -8.69 -10.71
C GLU A 120 -5.34 -8.71 -10.28
N GLN A 121 -4.45 -8.99 -11.24
CA GLN A 121 -3.01 -8.99 -10.98
C GLN A 121 -2.44 -7.56 -10.99
N PHE A 122 -1.97 -7.13 -9.82
CA PHE A 122 -1.26 -5.87 -9.62
C PHE A 122 0.21 -6.12 -9.32
N HIS A 123 1.06 -5.20 -9.79
CA HIS A 123 2.47 -5.15 -9.47
C HIS A 123 2.82 -3.80 -8.87
N ALA A 124 3.73 -3.79 -7.90
CA ALA A 124 4.38 -2.55 -7.51
C ALA A 124 5.26 -2.09 -8.66
N ASP A 125 5.06 -0.86 -9.13
CA ASP A 125 5.84 -0.25 -10.20
C ASP A 125 6.24 1.17 -9.83
N HIS A 126 7.27 1.67 -10.50
CA HIS A 126 7.73 3.04 -10.35
C HIS A 126 6.83 4.01 -11.11
N VAL A 127 6.40 5.09 -10.45
CA VAL A 127 5.77 6.24 -11.11
C VAL A 127 6.77 6.78 -12.13
N PHE A 128 7.87 7.36 -11.67
CA PHE A 128 9.01 7.75 -12.49
C PHE A 128 9.90 6.52 -12.77
N PRO A 129 10.06 6.08 -14.03
CA PRO A 129 10.76 4.83 -14.35
C PRO A 129 12.20 4.82 -13.83
N ARG A 130 12.57 3.78 -13.09
CA ARG A 130 13.93 3.64 -12.51
C ARG A 130 15.04 3.76 -13.56
N ALA A 131 14.81 3.27 -14.79
CA ALA A 131 15.78 3.34 -15.89
C ALA A 131 16.20 4.79 -16.24
N ARG A 132 15.36 5.78 -15.95
CA ARG A 132 15.63 7.21 -16.18
C ARG A 132 16.57 7.85 -15.16
N PHE A 133 16.92 7.14 -14.08
CA PHE A 133 17.75 7.66 -12.98
C PHE A 133 19.15 7.03 -12.93
N SER A 134 19.66 6.50 -14.04
CA SER A 134 21.06 6.10 -14.12
C SER A 134 21.99 7.32 -14.03
N ALA A 135 23.24 7.13 -13.58
CA ALA A 135 24.21 8.22 -13.48
C ALA A 135 24.45 8.94 -14.82
N ALA A 136 24.34 8.23 -15.95
CA ALA A 136 24.41 8.84 -17.27
C ALA A 136 23.19 9.74 -17.58
N GLN A 137 21.98 9.29 -17.24
CA GLN A 137 20.76 10.07 -17.45
C GLN A 137 20.71 11.31 -16.55
N LEU A 138 21.08 11.18 -15.28
CA LEU A 138 21.13 12.31 -14.35
C LEU A 138 22.10 13.41 -14.85
N ARG A 139 23.30 13.02 -15.33
CA ARG A 139 24.24 13.95 -15.97
C ARG A 139 23.66 14.62 -17.21
N ARG A 140 23.06 13.83 -18.10
CA ARG A 140 22.45 14.32 -19.34
C ARG A 140 21.35 15.35 -19.07
N HIS A 141 20.61 15.17 -18.00
CA HIS A 141 19.54 16.07 -17.57
C HIS A 141 20.01 17.19 -16.63
N GLY A 142 21.33 17.39 -16.47
CA GLY A 142 21.87 18.52 -15.72
C GLY A 142 21.77 18.41 -14.21
N VAL A 143 21.50 17.22 -13.66
CA VAL A 143 21.38 17.03 -12.21
C VAL A 143 22.76 17.22 -11.54
N PRO A 144 22.88 18.18 -10.59
CA PRO A 144 24.14 18.43 -9.88
C PRO A 144 24.65 17.19 -9.15
N GLU A 145 25.98 17.00 -9.10
CA GLU A 145 26.62 15.81 -8.51
C GLU A 145 26.16 15.57 -7.07
N GLU A 146 26.09 16.64 -6.29
CA GLU A 146 25.70 16.64 -4.88
C GLU A 146 24.25 16.16 -4.66
N GLN A 147 23.38 16.24 -5.68
CA GLN A 147 22.00 15.78 -5.59
C GLN A 147 21.81 14.33 -6.06
N ARG A 148 22.75 13.75 -6.81
CA ARG A 148 22.54 12.45 -7.46
C ARG A 148 22.30 11.30 -6.48
N VAL A 149 22.93 11.36 -5.30
CA VAL A 149 22.67 10.41 -4.21
C VAL A 149 21.21 10.48 -3.76
N ALA A 150 20.67 11.68 -3.56
CA ALA A 150 19.29 11.88 -3.16
C ALA A 150 18.29 11.37 -4.23
N TYR A 151 18.57 11.63 -5.53
CA TYR A 151 17.77 11.08 -6.63
C TYR A 151 17.79 9.53 -6.63
N GLY A 152 18.97 8.93 -6.47
CA GLY A 152 19.14 7.48 -6.43
C GLY A 152 18.46 6.81 -5.24
N GLN A 153 18.33 7.50 -4.11
CA GLN A 153 17.57 7.00 -2.95
C GLN A 153 16.06 7.19 -3.15
N ALA A 154 15.63 8.34 -3.66
CA ALA A 154 14.22 8.66 -3.85
C ALA A 154 13.56 7.79 -4.93
N VAL A 155 14.30 7.39 -5.99
CA VAL A 155 13.73 6.59 -7.10
C VAL A 155 13.15 5.26 -6.63
N ASN A 156 13.72 4.61 -5.62
CA ASN A 156 13.18 3.34 -5.11
C ASN A 156 12.25 3.52 -3.91
N GLY A 157 12.12 4.73 -3.37
CA GLY A 157 11.27 4.99 -2.20
C GLY A 157 9.78 4.87 -2.52
N LEU A 158 8.98 4.55 -1.50
CA LEU A 158 7.52 4.38 -1.58
C LEU A 158 6.81 5.53 -2.30
N ALA A 159 7.31 6.76 -2.11
CA ALA A 159 6.77 7.95 -2.76
C ALA A 159 6.93 7.96 -4.29
N ASN A 160 7.78 7.11 -4.86
CA ASN A 160 7.86 6.86 -6.30
C ASN A 160 7.20 5.55 -6.72
N LEU A 161 6.45 4.87 -5.84
CA LEU A 161 5.81 3.59 -6.16
C LEU A 161 4.29 3.74 -6.28
N GLN A 162 3.69 2.83 -7.04
CA GLN A 162 2.25 2.68 -7.24
C GLN A 162 1.91 1.22 -7.52
N LEU A 163 0.63 0.86 -7.44
CA LEU A 163 0.15 -0.45 -7.90
C LEU A 163 -0.42 -0.30 -9.30
N LEU A 164 0.20 -0.97 -10.28
CA LEU A 164 -0.27 -0.99 -11.66
C LEU A 164 -0.77 -2.37 -12.04
N ARG A 165 -1.85 -2.38 -12.84
CA ARG A 165 -2.30 -3.58 -13.54
C ARG A 165 -1.33 -3.93 -14.67
N GLY A 166 -1.14 -5.22 -14.93
CA GLY A 166 -0.26 -5.73 -15.99
C GLY A 166 -0.39 -5.01 -17.35
N PRO A 167 -1.61 -4.85 -17.92
CA PRO A 167 -1.79 -4.18 -19.21
C PRO A 167 -1.35 -2.71 -19.21
N VAL A 168 -1.63 -1.97 -18.12
CA VAL A 168 -1.25 -0.56 -17.99
C VAL A 168 0.27 -0.43 -17.87
N ASN A 169 0.92 -1.34 -17.14
CA ASN A 169 2.37 -1.38 -17.02
C ASN A 169 3.05 -1.56 -18.40
N ILE A 170 2.52 -2.48 -19.22
CA ILE A 170 3.03 -2.72 -20.59
C ILE A 170 2.88 -1.49 -21.49
N ALA A 171 1.77 -0.74 -21.35
CA ALA A 171 1.54 0.48 -22.13
C ALA A 171 2.44 1.64 -21.67
N LYS A 172 2.64 1.78 -20.35
CA LYS A 172 3.44 2.88 -19.76
C LYS A 172 4.93 2.79 -20.11
N LYS A 173 5.53 1.58 -20.05
CA LYS A 173 6.97 1.35 -20.28
C LYS A 173 7.86 2.37 -19.51
N ASP A 174 8.91 2.86 -20.16
CA ASP A 174 9.87 3.85 -19.63
C ASP A 174 9.46 5.31 -19.92
N SER A 175 8.17 5.57 -20.18
CA SER A 175 7.66 6.92 -20.43
C SER A 175 7.73 7.78 -19.17
N TRP A 176 8.03 9.07 -19.32
CA TRP A 176 7.96 9.98 -18.18
C TRP A 176 6.49 10.11 -17.72
N PRO A 177 6.20 10.18 -16.40
CA PRO A 177 4.81 10.18 -15.92
C PRO A 177 3.96 11.30 -16.49
N TRP A 178 4.55 12.49 -16.64
CA TRP A 178 3.89 13.63 -17.26
C TRP A 178 3.52 13.35 -18.72
N GLU A 179 4.46 12.80 -19.50
CA GLU A 179 4.23 12.42 -20.91
C GLU A 179 3.13 11.35 -21.01
N TRP A 180 3.17 10.36 -20.12
CA TRP A 180 2.19 9.28 -20.11
C TRP A 180 0.77 9.77 -19.77
N LEU A 181 0.63 10.66 -18.78
CA LEU A 181 -0.66 11.28 -18.47
C LEU A 181 -1.20 12.13 -19.63
N HIS A 182 -0.33 12.69 -20.47
CA HIS A 182 -0.71 13.52 -21.62
C HIS A 182 -0.72 12.75 -22.95
N SER A 183 -0.65 11.43 -22.90
CA SER A 183 -0.73 10.55 -24.08
C SER A 183 -2.17 10.13 -24.40
N ASP A 184 -2.35 9.45 -25.53
CA ASP A 184 -3.65 8.88 -25.96
C ASP A 184 -4.10 7.65 -25.14
N ALA A 185 -3.44 7.37 -24.01
CA ALA A 185 -3.81 6.28 -23.09
C ALA A 185 -5.14 6.53 -22.36
N PHE A 186 -5.66 7.76 -22.38
CA PHE A 186 -6.88 8.16 -21.68
C PHE A 186 -7.96 8.64 -22.65
N LEU A 187 -9.17 8.11 -22.49
CA LEU A 187 -10.33 8.44 -23.34
C LEU A 187 -10.81 9.89 -23.19
N SER A 188 -10.48 10.56 -22.08
CA SER A 188 -10.86 11.95 -21.82
C SER A 188 -9.97 12.61 -20.76
N ALA A 189 -9.99 13.94 -20.71
CA ALA A 189 -9.32 14.72 -19.66
C ALA A 189 -9.84 14.36 -18.25
N ALA A 190 -11.14 14.09 -18.11
CA ALA A 190 -11.75 13.67 -16.85
C ALA A 190 -11.24 12.30 -16.39
N ALA A 191 -11.11 11.33 -17.31
CA ALA A 191 -10.55 10.02 -16.98
C ALA A 191 -9.08 10.11 -16.54
N ARG A 192 -8.29 10.98 -17.18
CA ARG A 192 -6.91 11.28 -16.79
C ARG A 192 -6.82 11.91 -15.40
N GLU A 193 -7.65 12.93 -15.12
CA GLU A 193 -7.68 13.60 -13.82
C GLU A 193 -8.10 12.65 -12.70
N GLN A 194 -9.13 11.84 -12.95
CA GLN A 194 -9.56 10.80 -12.03
C GLN A 194 -8.43 9.80 -11.74
N TYR A 195 -7.70 9.35 -12.77
CA TYR A 195 -6.54 8.49 -12.59
C TYR A 195 -5.46 9.17 -11.74
N ALA A 196 -5.15 10.44 -12.01
CA ALA A 196 -4.13 11.18 -11.29
C ALA A 196 -4.48 11.33 -9.80
N VAL A 197 -5.72 11.70 -9.49
CA VAL A 197 -6.22 11.80 -8.10
C VAL A 197 -6.20 10.44 -7.40
N GLN A 198 -6.66 9.38 -8.07
CA GLN A 198 -6.70 8.03 -7.48
C GLN A 198 -5.30 7.45 -7.16
N ASN A 199 -4.23 7.99 -7.75
CA ASN A 199 -2.86 7.50 -7.59
C ASN A 199 -1.89 8.54 -6.97
N ASP A 200 -2.41 9.68 -6.49
CA ASP A 200 -1.61 10.80 -5.95
C ASP A 200 -0.57 11.36 -6.94
N LEU A 201 -0.98 11.55 -8.19
CA LEU A 201 -0.16 12.02 -9.31
C LEU A 201 -0.56 13.43 -9.82
N ASP A 202 -1.34 14.15 -9.04
CA ASP A 202 -1.87 15.50 -9.32
C ASP A 202 -0.77 16.58 -9.44
N LEU A 203 0.36 16.40 -8.74
CA LEU A 203 1.48 17.35 -8.71
C LEU A 203 2.72 16.85 -9.46
N LEU A 204 2.53 16.10 -10.55
CA LEU A 204 3.65 15.55 -11.30
C LEU A 204 4.50 16.65 -11.98
N PRO A 205 5.82 16.67 -11.76
CA PRO A 205 6.70 17.56 -12.51
C PRO A 205 6.87 17.13 -13.97
N GLY A 206 6.91 18.12 -14.86
CA GLY A 206 7.24 17.92 -16.27
C GLY A 206 8.72 17.62 -16.52
N THR A 207 9.61 17.93 -15.57
CA THR A 207 11.07 17.78 -15.70
C THR A 207 11.69 17.08 -14.48
N PHE A 208 12.98 16.73 -14.57
CA PHE A 208 13.72 16.08 -13.49
C PHE A 208 13.83 16.94 -12.24
N ASP A 209 13.98 18.25 -12.36
CA ASP A 209 14.23 19.16 -11.23
C ASP A 209 13.15 19.10 -10.15
N GLY A 210 11.90 18.81 -10.55
CA GLY A 210 10.78 18.68 -9.62
C GLY A 210 10.66 17.29 -8.96
N PHE A 211 11.47 16.30 -9.35
CA PHE A 211 11.32 14.91 -8.88
C PHE A 211 11.49 14.76 -7.37
N LEU A 212 12.53 15.39 -6.79
CA LEU A 212 12.76 15.32 -5.35
C LEU A 212 11.65 16.04 -4.56
N ALA A 213 11.21 17.20 -5.05
CA ALA A 213 10.10 17.94 -4.45
C ALA A 213 8.80 17.13 -4.48
N PHE A 214 8.51 16.47 -5.62
CA PHE A 214 7.38 15.56 -5.75
C PHE A 214 7.47 14.40 -4.76
N CYS A 215 8.61 13.70 -4.69
CA CYS A 215 8.79 12.58 -3.78
C CYS A 215 8.60 12.98 -2.32
N THR A 216 9.12 14.15 -1.93
CA THR A 216 8.96 14.68 -0.57
C THR A 216 7.51 15.00 -0.25
N ALA A 217 6.83 15.76 -1.12
CA ALA A 217 5.44 16.14 -0.92
C ALA A 217 4.49 14.92 -0.92
N ARG A 218 4.69 13.98 -1.86
CA ARG A 218 3.92 12.74 -1.92
C ARG A 218 4.16 11.89 -0.68
N ARG A 219 5.41 11.75 -0.20
CA ARG A 219 5.72 11.01 1.04
C ARG A 219 4.94 11.55 2.23
N ALA A 220 4.91 12.87 2.42
CA ALA A 220 4.18 13.50 3.52
C ALA A 220 2.67 13.16 3.47
N ARG A 221 2.06 13.23 2.28
CA ARG A 221 0.63 12.84 2.08
C ARG A 221 0.40 11.36 2.35
N LEU A 222 1.30 10.48 1.89
CA LEU A 222 1.21 9.04 2.15
C LEU A 222 1.34 8.74 3.64
N GLU A 223 2.26 9.40 4.35
CA GLU A 223 2.43 9.25 5.80
C GLU A 223 1.16 9.67 6.56
N GLN A 224 0.60 10.83 6.24
CA GLN A 224 -0.65 11.31 6.84
C GLN A 224 -1.81 10.33 6.59
N ARG A 225 -1.92 9.79 5.37
CA ARG A 225 -2.96 8.80 5.06
C ARG A 225 -2.72 7.48 5.81
N LEU A 226 -1.47 7.04 5.97
CA LEU A 226 -1.14 5.86 6.78
C LEU A 226 -1.50 6.06 8.25
N ARG A 227 -1.27 7.25 8.82
CA ARG A 227 -1.69 7.60 10.19
C ARG A 227 -3.19 7.41 10.37
N ALA A 228 -3.99 7.99 9.49
CA ALA A 228 -5.45 7.87 9.51
C ALA A 228 -5.91 6.40 9.37
N LEU A 229 -5.35 5.66 8.40
CA LEU A 229 -5.71 4.26 8.14
C LEU A 229 -5.30 3.29 9.27
N LEU A 230 -4.25 3.62 10.02
CA LEU A 230 -3.68 2.76 11.06
C LEU A 230 -3.97 3.26 12.49
N GLY A 231 -4.80 4.31 12.64
CA GLY A 231 -5.25 4.82 13.93
C GLY A 231 -4.16 5.48 14.76
N VAL A 232 -3.19 6.14 14.11
CA VAL A 232 -2.09 6.86 14.78
C VAL A 232 -2.38 8.35 14.73
N ALA A 233 -2.35 9.03 15.88
CA ALA A 233 -2.55 10.47 15.94
C ALA A 233 -1.47 11.25 15.17
N ASP A 234 -1.83 12.46 14.73
CA ASP A 234 -0.87 13.38 14.13
C ASP A 234 0.17 13.84 15.15
N PRO A 235 1.42 14.13 14.71
CA PRO A 235 2.43 14.69 15.59
C PRO A 235 1.94 16.05 16.11
N ASP A 236 2.08 16.27 17.41
CA ASP A 236 1.71 17.52 18.07
C ASP A 236 2.51 18.69 17.43
N PRO A 237 1.87 19.73 16.89
CA PRO A 237 2.55 20.83 16.20
C PRO A 237 3.50 21.65 17.09
N SER A 238 3.52 21.37 18.39
CA SER A 238 4.21 22.13 19.43
C SER A 238 5.61 21.61 19.79
N GLY A 239 6.08 20.52 19.18
CA GLY A 239 7.34 19.86 19.52
C GLY A 239 8.39 19.93 18.41
N GLY A 240 9.09 21.06 18.32
CA GLY A 240 10.24 21.28 17.43
C GLY A 240 11.18 22.34 17.98
#